data_AF-A0A183I702-F1
#
_entry.id   AF-A0A183I702-F1
#
_cell.length_a   1.000
_cell.length_b   1.000
_cell.length_c   1.000
_cell.angle_alpha   90.00
_cell.angle_beta   90.00
_cell.angle_gamma   90.00
#
_symmetry.space_group_name_H-M   'P 1'
#
loop_
_entity.id
_entity.type
_entity.pdbx_description
1 polymer ?
#
loop_
_entity_poly.entity_id
_entity_poly.type
_entity_poly.pdbx_seq_one_letter_code
_entity_poly.pdbx_strand_id
1 'polypeptide(L)'
;MSVESAFKEHGVKLGNELTPTQVKKEPTKVSWDAEPGALYTLVNLGNELTPTQVKKEPTKVSWDAEPGALYTLVMTDPDAPSRNNPIFREWHHWLIINISGQNVRSGTVLSDYIGSGPPKGTGK
;
A
#
# COMPACT_ATOMS: atom_id res chain seq x y z
N MET A 1 1.06 17.25 1.86
CA MET A 1 0.25 16.62 2.93
C MET A 1 1.15 15.66 3.70
N SER A 2 1.01 15.53 5.02
CA SER A 2 1.78 14.54 5.80
C SER A 2 1.07 13.18 5.78
N VAL A 3 1.80 12.09 6.08
CA VAL A 3 1.21 10.75 6.17
C VAL A 3 0.09 10.70 7.22
N GLU A 4 0.34 11.27 8.39
CA GLU A 4 -0.66 11.32 9.47
C GLU A 4 -1.93 12.09 9.07
N SER A 5 -1.79 13.24 8.40
CA SER A 5 -2.96 14.03 7.98
C SER A 5 -3.75 13.31 6.89
N ALA A 6 -3.08 12.67 5.94
CA ALA A 6 -3.74 11.84 4.93
C ALA A 6 -4.47 10.64 5.55
N PHE A 7 -3.85 9.97 6.52
CA PHE A 7 -4.44 8.80 7.18
C PHE A 7 -5.71 9.21 7.94
N LYS A 8 -5.68 10.37 8.62
CA LYS A 8 -6.85 10.93 9.28
C LYS A 8 -7.94 11.34 8.28
N GLU A 9 -7.58 11.99 7.19
CA GLU A 9 -8.51 12.42 6.14
C GLU A 9 -9.22 11.24 5.48
N HIS A 10 -8.49 10.16 5.19
CA HIS A 10 -9.03 8.95 4.56
C HIS A 10 -9.55 7.90 5.55
N GLY A 11 -9.56 8.20 6.86
CA GLY A 11 -10.12 7.32 7.88
C GLY A 11 -9.32 6.04 8.15
N VAL A 12 -8.03 6.01 7.80
CA VAL A 12 -7.11 4.89 8.07
C VAL A 12 -6.84 4.82 9.57
N LYS A 13 -7.14 3.67 10.18
CA LYS A 13 -6.93 3.40 11.61
C LYS A 13 -5.92 2.27 11.78
N LEU A 14 -4.68 2.61 12.10
CA LEU A 14 -3.59 1.65 12.34
C LEU A 14 -3.65 1.05 13.77
N GLY A 15 -4.81 0.58 14.23
CA GLY A 15 -4.96 0.01 15.58
C GLY A 15 -4.42 0.90 16.71
N ASN A 16 -4.27 0.32 17.91
CA ASN A 16 -3.78 1.06 19.09
C ASN A 16 -2.25 0.93 19.27
N GLU A 17 -1.61 -0.02 18.59
CA GLU A 17 -0.18 -0.34 18.74
C GLU A 17 0.71 0.25 17.64
N LEU A 18 0.12 0.62 16.50
CA LEU A 18 0.78 1.31 15.38
C LEU A 18 0.25 2.74 15.31
N THR A 19 0.66 3.57 16.26
CA THR A 19 0.34 5.00 16.22
C THR A 19 0.94 5.65 14.97
N PRO A 20 0.31 6.69 14.38
CA PRO A 20 0.91 7.45 13.27
C PRO A 20 2.31 8.00 13.59
N THR A 21 2.62 8.20 14.87
CA THR A 21 3.95 8.57 15.38
C THR A 21 5.04 7.52 15.17
N GLN A 22 4.70 6.25 14.94
CA GLN A 22 5.65 5.18 14.55
C GLN A 22 5.82 5.08 13.03
N VAL A 23 4.97 5.77 12.25
CA VAL A 23 5.19 5.93 10.82
C VAL A 23 6.32 6.94 10.65
N LYS A 24 7.47 6.49 10.13
CA LYS A 24 8.64 7.36 9.91
C LYS A 24 8.23 8.63 9.12
N LYS A 25 8.98 9.72 9.32
CA LYS A 25 8.72 11.06 8.74
C LYS A 25 8.47 11.06 7.23
N GLU A 26 9.03 10.11 6.48
CA GLU A 26 8.87 9.97 5.05
C GLU A 26 7.94 8.79 4.72
N PRO A 27 6.88 9.00 3.90
CA PRO A 27 6.04 7.90 3.44
C PRO A 27 6.84 6.87 2.64
N THR A 28 6.41 5.61 2.73
CA THR A 28 6.79 4.59 1.75
C THR A 28 6.40 5.08 0.36
N LYS A 29 7.39 5.15 -0.54
CA LYS A 29 7.18 5.53 -1.94
C LYS A 29 6.92 4.28 -2.75
N VAL A 30 5.78 4.22 -3.42
CA VAL A 30 5.34 3.09 -4.24
C VAL A 30 4.98 3.60 -5.63
N SER A 31 5.57 3.03 -6.66
CA SER A 31 5.28 3.42 -8.05
C SER A 31 5.26 2.23 -9.02
N TRP A 32 4.51 2.40 -10.10
CA TRP A 32 4.51 1.56 -11.29
C TRP A 32 5.08 2.33 -12.47
N ASP A 33 5.54 1.59 -13.48
CA ASP A 33 5.87 2.16 -14.77
C ASP A 33 4.62 2.82 -15.38
N ALA A 34 4.85 3.86 -16.18
CA ALA A 34 3.76 4.60 -16.77
C ALA A 34 2.97 3.79 -17.81
N GLU A 35 1.66 4.02 -17.81
CA GLU A 35 0.84 3.84 -19.00
C GLU A 35 1.25 4.83 -20.11
N PRO A 36 0.98 4.54 -21.39
CA PRO A 36 1.30 5.46 -22.49
C PRO A 36 0.81 6.89 -22.22
N GLY A 37 1.73 7.85 -22.18
CA GLY A 37 1.43 9.27 -21.92
C GLY A 37 1.73 9.78 -20.50
N ALA A 38 2.24 8.94 -19.58
CA ALA A 38 2.74 9.35 -18.27
C ALA A 38 4.25 9.04 -18.11
N LEU A 39 4.88 9.60 -17.06
CA LEU A 39 6.25 9.25 -16.68
C LEU A 39 6.30 8.06 -15.70
N TYR A 40 5.37 8.02 -14.75
CA TYR A 40 5.14 6.90 -13.82
C TYR A 40 3.75 7.02 -13.18
N THR A 41 3.24 5.94 -12.59
CA THR A 41 2.09 5.97 -11.68
C THR A 41 2.59 5.91 -10.24
N LEU A 42 2.22 6.87 -9.39
CA LEU A 42 2.70 7.00 -8.01
C LEU A 42 1.55 6.93 -7.01
N VAL A 43 1.77 6.21 -5.90
CA VAL A 43 0.95 6.35 -4.70
C VAL A 43 1.34 7.64 -3.99
N ASN A 44 0.39 8.55 -3.86
CA ASN A 44 0.49 9.83 -3.19
C ASN A 44 -0.71 10.02 -2.25
N LEU A 45 -0.67 9.31 -1.12
CA LEU A 45 -1.49 9.56 0.06
C LEU A 45 -3.00 9.77 -0.23
N GLY A 46 -3.60 8.84 -0.97
CA GLY A 46 -5.05 8.86 -1.26
C GLY A 46 -5.44 9.38 -2.64
N ASN A 47 -4.47 9.66 -3.52
CA ASN A 47 -4.75 9.91 -4.93
C ASN A 47 -5.43 8.70 -5.59
N GLU A 48 -6.26 8.99 -6.58
CA GLU A 48 -7.00 7.96 -7.32
C GLU A 48 -6.10 7.27 -8.36
N LEU A 49 -6.05 5.95 -8.29
CA LEU A 49 -5.41 5.07 -9.26
C LEU A 49 -6.45 4.08 -9.80
N THR A 50 -6.29 3.68 -11.07
CA THR A 50 -7.20 2.73 -11.71
C THR A 50 -6.73 1.28 -11.53
N PRO A 51 -7.64 0.28 -11.48
CA PRO A 51 -7.29 -1.14 -11.48
C PRO A 51 -6.31 -1.55 -12.59
N THR A 52 -6.39 -0.91 -13.75
CA THR A 52 -5.47 -1.16 -14.87
C THR A 52 -4.04 -0.74 -14.52
N GLN A 53 -3.85 0.45 -13.96
CA GLN A 53 -2.54 0.98 -13.59
C GLN A 53 -1.86 0.13 -12.51
N VAL A 54 -2.64 -0.44 -11.58
CA VAL A 54 -2.12 -1.24 -10.45
C VAL A 54 -2.33 -2.74 -10.65
N LYS A 55 -2.51 -3.19 -11.90
CA LYS A 55 -2.78 -4.60 -12.21
C LYS A 55 -1.65 -5.55 -11.82
N LYS A 56 -0.39 -5.10 -11.98
CA LYS A 56 0.83 -5.86 -11.67
C LYS A 56 1.50 -5.31 -10.42
N GLU A 57 2.49 -6.02 -9.90
CA GLU A 57 3.32 -5.52 -8.80
C GLU A 57 3.95 -4.15 -9.10
N PRO A 58 4.11 -3.29 -8.07
CA PRO A 58 4.82 -2.02 -8.23
C PRO A 58 6.26 -2.26 -8.68
N THR A 59 6.74 -1.42 -9.60
CA THR A 59 8.11 -1.50 -10.10
C THR A 59 9.12 -0.96 -9.10
N LYS A 60 8.68 -0.10 -8.18
CA LYS A 60 9.52 0.41 -7.09
C LYS A 60 8.73 0.57 -5.80
N VAL A 61 9.32 0.08 -4.72
CA VAL A 61 8.91 0.34 -3.34
C VAL A 61 10.14 0.77 -2.56
N SER A 62 10.07 1.88 -1.83
CA SER A 62 11.21 2.38 -1.04
C SER A 62 10.76 3.11 0.21
N TRP A 63 11.48 2.90 1.30
CA TRP A 63 11.31 3.54 2.60
C TRP A 63 12.67 3.79 3.25
N ASP A 64 12.74 4.56 4.33
CA ASP A 64 13.98 4.74 5.08
C ASP A 64 14.33 3.47 5.86
N ALA A 65 15.22 2.64 5.29
CA ALA A 65 15.61 1.35 5.83
C ALA A 65 16.89 1.45 6.67
N GLU A 66 16.86 0.83 7.85
CA GLU A 66 17.98 0.75 8.79
C GLU A 66 18.90 -0.42 8.40
N PRO A 67 20.23 -0.23 8.49
CA PRO A 67 21.18 -1.30 8.24
C PRO A 67 20.93 -2.51 9.14
N GLY A 68 20.82 -3.70 8.53
CA GLY A 68 20.63 -4.97 9.24
C GLY A 68 19.20 -5.24 9.75
N ALA A 69 18.27 -4.29 9.61
CA ALA A 69 16.88 -4.50 9.97
C ALA A 69 16.14 -5.32 8.90
N LEU A 70 15.15 -6.09 9.35
CA LEU A 70 14.20 -6.79 8.51
C LEU A 70 12.85 -6.07 8.51
N TYR A 71 12.20 -6.07 7.36
CA TYR A 71 10.93 -5.37 7.15
C TYR A 71 9.83 -6.34 6.71
N THR A 72 8.60 -5.96 7.05
CA THR A 72 7.37 -6.56 6.51
C THR A 72 6.67 -5.52 5.66
N LEU A 73 6.25 -5.92 4.47
CA LEU A 73 5.42 -5.14 3.57
C LEU A 73 4.01 -5.75 3.55
N VAL A 74 3.00 -4.91 3.78
CA VAL A 74 1.59 -5.28 3.67
C VAL A 74 0.88 -4.29 2.76
N MET A 75 0.13 -4.80 1.78
CA MET A 75 -0.87 -4.03 1.04
C MET A 75 -2.24 -4.59 1.40
N THR A 76 -3.16 -3.74 1.87
CA THR A 76 -4.44 -4.16 2.44
C THR A 76 -5.57 -3.23 2.02
N ASP A 77 -6.75 -3.78 1.78
CA ASP A 77 -7.98 -3.08 1.47
C ASP A 77 -8.95 -3.15 2.68
N PRO A 78 -9.12 -2.05 3.42
CA PRO A 78 -10.08 -1.99 4.50
C PRO A 78 -11.52 -1.87 4.00
N ASP A 79 -11.77 -1.64 2.73
CA ASP A 79 -13.08 -1.34 2.18
C ASP A 79 -13.70 -2.54 1.45
N ALA A 80 -13.14 -3.74 1.56
CA ALA A 80 -13.68 -4.91 0.87
C ALA A 80 -15.02 -5.41 1.48
N PRO A 81 -16.07 -5.67 0.67
CA PRO A 81 -16.18 -5.38 -0.77
C PRO A 81 -16.60 -3.92 -1.07
N SER A 82 -17.19 -3.22 -0.10
CA SER A 82 -17.46 -1.78 -0.20
C SER A 82 -17.18 -1.06 1.12
N ARG A 83 -16.75 0.20 1.05
CA ARG A 83 -16.52 1.05 2.24
C ARG A 83 -17.76 1.16 3.16
N ASN A 84 -18.95 1.15 2.58
CA ASN A 84 -20.22 1.25 3.31
C ASN A 84 -20.64 -0.06 4.01
N ASN A 85 -20.18 -1.21 3.51
CA ASN A 85 -20.46 -2.53 4.09
C ASN A 85 -19.23 -3.45 3.98
N PRO A 86 -18.17 -3.20 4.77
CA PRO A 86 -16.86 -3.82 4.57
C PRO A 86 -16.76 -5.18 5.29
N ILE A 87 -17.59 -6.14 4.89
CA ILE A 87 -17.68 -7.47 5.53
C ILE A 87 -16.41 -8.34 5.36
N PHE A 88 -15.54 -7.98 4.42
CA PHE A 88 -14.25 -8.66 4.18
C PHE A 88 -13.06 -7.81 4.63
N ARG A 89 -13.30 -6.73 5.41
CA ARG A 89 -12.21 -5.99 6.05
C ARG A 89 -11.42 -6.93 6.97
N GLU A 90 -10.12 -7.07 6.82
CA GLU A 90 -9.24 -6.54 5.77
C GLU A 90 -8.97 -7.56 4.66
N TRP A 91 -8.96 -7.11 3.39
CA TRP A 91 -8.52 -7.93 2.26
C TRP A 91 -7.06 -7.62 1.92
N HIS A 92 -6.15 -8.51 2.29
CA HIS A 92 -4.72 -8.31 2.05
C HIS A 92 -4.36 -8.65 0.60
N HIS A 93 -3.89 -7.64 -0.13
CA HIS A 93 -3.47 -7.72 -1.53
C HIS A 93 -2.05 -8.25 -1.71
N TRP A 94 -1.18 -8.06 -0.73
CA TRP A 94 0.23 -8.45 -0.82
C TRP A 94 0.84 -8.55 0.58
N LEU A 95 1.57 -9.63 0.85
CA LEU A 95 2.25 -9.83 2.12
C LEU A 95 3.64 -10.44 1.91
N ILE A 96 4.67 -9.68 2.30
CA ILE A 96 6.07 -10.11 2.26
C ILE A 96 6.70 -9.83 3.61
N ILE A 97 7.36 -10.83 4.18
CA ILE A 97 8.11 -10.72 5.44
C ILE A 97 9.61 -10.86 5.21
N ASN A 98 10.43 -10.58 6.23
CA ASN A 98 11.87 -10.78 6.21
C ASN A 98 12.59 -10.05 5.06
N ILE A 99 12.08 -8.87 4.65
CA ILE A 99 12.72 -8.07 3.61
C ILE A 99 14.00 -7.45 4.19
N SER A 100 15.14 -7.71 3.54
CA SER A 100 16.43 -7.12 3.91
C SER A 100 16.60 -5.75 3.25
N GLY A 101 16.76 -4.71 4.06
CA GLY A 101 16.90 -3.33 3.58
C GLY A 101 15.67 -2.91 2.76
N GLN A 102 15.88 -2.37 1.55
CA GLN A 102 14.80 -1.97 0.63
C GLN A 102 14.53 -2.99 -0.49
N ASN A 103 15.26 -4.12 -0.51
CA ASN A 103 15.12 -5.09 -1.59
C ASN A 103 13.89 -5.98 -1.33
N VAL A 104 12.70 -5.54 -1.75
CA VAL A 104 11.45 -6.29 -1.58
C VAL A 104 11.56 -7.75 -2.06
N ARG A 105 12.33 -8.01 -3.13
CA ARG A 105 12.55 -9.37 -3.67
C ARG A 105 13.40 -10.27 -2.78
N SER A 106 14.07 -9.74 -1.76
CA SER A 106 14.79 -10.54 -0.77
C SER A 106 13.90 -11.17 0.30
N GLY A 107 12.66 -10.69 0.43
CA GLY A 107 11.72 -11.18 1.43
C GLY A 107 11.09 -12.54 1.08
N THR A 108 10.43 -13.13 2.07
CA THR A 108 9.59 -14.32 1.89
C THR A 108 8.16 -13.86 1.59
N VAL A 109 7.66 -14.22 0.41
CA VAL A 109 6.27 -13.94 0.01
C VAL A 109 5.34 -14.92 0.71
N LEU A 110 4.42 -14.41 1.53
CA LEU A 110 3.36 -15.20 2.16
C LEU A 110 2.05 -15.11 1.37
N SER A 111 1.82 -13.98 0.72
CA SER A 111 0.68 -13.75 -0.18
C SER A 111 1.19 -13.00 -1.40
N ASP A 112 1.08 -13.64 -2.57
CA ASP A 112 1.46 -13.01 -3.86
C ASP A 112 0.61 -11.76 -4.12
N TYR A 113 1.16 -10.86 -4.93
CA TYR A 113 0.47 -9.63 -5.28
C TYR A 113 -0.78 -9.90 -6.10
N ILE A 114 -1.90 -9.36 -5.65
CA ILE A 114 -3.14 -9.28 -6.42
C ILE A 114 -3.52 -7.81 -6.53
N GLY A 115 -3.62 -7.29 -7.76
CA GLY A 115 -3.98 -5.89 -8.01
C GLY A 115 -5.39 -5.52 -7.54
N SER A 116 -5.71 -4.23 -7.55
CA SER A 116 -7.03 -3.75 -7.15
C SER A 116 -8.13 -4.30 -8.07
N GLY A 117 -9.20 -4.81 -7.45
CA GLY A 117 -10.38 -5.34 -8.15
C GLY A 117 -11.70 -4.97 -7.47
N PRO A 118 -11.96 -3.68 -7.16
CA PRO A 118 -13.18 -3.28 -6.48
C PRO A 118 -14.42 -3.62 -7.33
N PRO A 119 -15.49 -4.20 -6.75
CA PRO A 119 -16.71 -4.48 -7.49
C PRO A 119 -17.38 -3.18 -8.00
N LYS A 120 -18.14 -3.27 -9.08
CA LYS A 120 -18.82 -2.08 -9.64
C LYS A 120 -19.83 -1.51 -8.63
N GLY A 121 -19.77 -0.20 -8.40
CA GLY A 121 -20.72 0.52 -7.54
C GLY A 121 -20.40 0.47 -6.04
N THR A 122 -19.21 0.02 -5.64
CA THR A 122 -18.81 -0.07 -4.23
C THR A 122 -18.10 1.17 -3.69
N GLY A 123 -17.90 2.17 -4.55
CA GLY A 123 -17.29 3.46 -4.20
C GLY A 123 -15.78 3.49 -4.42
N LYS A 124 -15.13 4.36 -3.65
CA LYS A 124 -13.67 4.51 -3.52
C LYS A 124 -13.25 4.11 -2.11
#